data_AF-A0A441V083-F1
#
_entry.id   AF-A0A441V083-F1
#
_cell.length_a   1.000
_cell.length_b   1.000
_cell.length_c   1.000
_cell.angle_alpha   90.00
_cell.angle_beta   90.00
_cell.angle_gamma   90.00
#
_symmetry.space_group_name_H-M   'P 1'
#
loop_
_entity.id
_entity.type
_entity.pdbx_description
1 polymer ?
#
loop_
_entity_poly.entity_id
_entity_poly.type
_entity_poly.pdbx_seq_one_letter_code
_entity_poly.pdbx_strand_id
1 'polypeptide(L)'
;MSIDTVMDVLRELEAEAVGQKAYFEAKQRKFPALEDFTGDDGSLSLPDDISPLLLHEVANGRYSEADWWLSTIRAKIAALSHEGSAPVAAVPTGLRLADEWSEDDGNVLWWRFPIEEAPYVGSPLDLGHTVEVEVRAHGVEKLMRVNVGGWPGYHTHWHPLPAPLAAPTQETCEVAQ
;
A
#
# COMPACT_ATOMS: atom_id res chain seq x y z
N MET A 1 11.16 -32.23 -5.59
CA MET A 1 9.76 -31.95 -6.00
C MET A 1 9.83 -31.41 -7.41
N SER A 2 9.11 -31.99 -8.37
CA SER A 2 9.14 -31.54 -9.78
C SER A 2 8.43 -30.18 -9.91
N ILE A 3 8.81 -29.38 -10.89
CA ILE A 3 8.13 -28.11 -11.23
C ILE A 3 6.64 -28.38 -11.52
N ASP A 4 6.34 -29.49 -12.19
CA ASP A 4 4.95 -29.90 -12.46
C ASP A 4 4.15 -30.12 -11.17
N THR A 5 4.77 -30.73 -10.15
CA THR A 5 4.16 -30.94 -8.84
C THR A 5 3.87 -29.62 -8.12
N VAL A 6 4.74 -28.61 -8.27
CA VAL A 6 4.52 -27.28 -7.69
C VAL A 6 3.39 -26.55 -8.41
N MET A 7 3.30 -26.70 -9.73
CA MET A 7 2.25 -26.08 -10.55
C MET A 7 0.87 -26.68 -10.26
N ASP A 8 0.79 -27.98 -10.05
CA ASP A 8 -0.48 -28.64 -9.69
C ASP A 8 -0.98 -28.17 -8.32
N VAL A 9 -0.09 -28.06 -7.33
CA VAL A 9 -0.43 -27.53 -6.00
C VAL A 9 -0.88 -26.07 -6.05
N LEU A 10 -0.22 -25.23 -6.86
CA LEU A 10 -0.63 -23.82 -7.01
C LEU A 10 -2.00 -23.67 -7.68
N ARG A 11 -2.32 -24.52 -8.67
CA ARG A 11 -3.63 -24.54 -9.32
C ARG A 11 -4.73 -25.00 -8.36
N GLU A 12 -4.44 -25.98 -7.52
CA GLU A 12 -5.37 -26.45 -6.49
C GLU A 12 -5.65 -25.35 -5.46
N LEU A 13 -4.60 -24.66 -5.00
CA LEU A 13 -4.73 -23.50 -4.11
C LEU A 13 -5.51 -22.34 -4.75
N GLU A 14 -5.31 -22.08 -6.05
CA GLU A 14 -6.10 -21.06 -6.76
C GLU A 14 -7.59 -21.42 -6.77
N ALA A 15 -7.93 -22.68 -7.09
CA ALA A 15 -9.31 -23.14 -7.14
C ALA A 15 -9.99 -23.02 -5.77
N GLU A 16 -9.29 -23.36 -4.70
CA GLU A 16 -9.80 -23.24 -3.34
C GLU A 16 -9.99 -21.77 -2.91
N ALA A 17 -9.04 -20.90 -3.25
CA ALA A 17 -9.13 -19.47 -2.99
C ALA A 17 -10.30 -18.80 -3.75
N VAL A 18 -10.55 -19.20 -5.00
CA VAL A 18 -11.72 -18.76 -5.78
C VAL A 18 -13.02 -19.23 -5.11
N GLY A 19 -13.05 -20.47 -4.64
CA GLY A 19 -14.21 -21.02 -3.90
C GLY A 19 -14.50 -20.25 -2.61
N GLN A 20 -13.46 -19.92 -1.84
CA GLN A 20 -13.61 -19.12 -0.63
C GLN A 20 -14.11 -17.70 -0.94
N LYS A 21 -13.55 -17.02 -1.96
CA LYS A 21 -14.03 -15.71 -2.39
C LYS A 21 -15.52 -15.75 -2.75
N ALA A 22 -15.95 -16.71 -3.56
CA ALA A 22 -17.36 -16.86 -3.92
C ALA A 22 -18.27 -17.12 -2.70
N TYR A 23 -17.81 -17.93 -1.74
CA TYR A 23 -18.51 -18.15 -0.47
C TYR A 23 -18.66 -16.84 0.33
N PHE A 24 -17.60 -16.04 0.43
CA PHE A 24 -17.62 -14.77 1.15
C PHE A 24 -18.49 -13.73 0.44
N GLU A 25 -18.42 -13.61 -0.89
CA GLU A 25 -19.30 -12.73 -1.68
C GLU A 25 -20.78 -13.11 -1.50
N ALA A 26 -21.11 -14.40 -1.51
CA ALA A 26 -22.47 -14.89 -1.28
C ALA A 26 -22.96 -14.62 0.16
N LYS A 27 -22.06 -14.70 1.14
CA LYS A 27 -22.35 -14.39 2.54
C LYS A 27 -22.52 -12.88 2.75
N GLN A 28 -21.72 -12.04 2.10
CA GLN A 28 -21.84 -10.58 2.14
C GLN A 28 -23.12 -10.08 1.49
N ARG A 29 -23.64 -10.75 0.46
CA ARG A 29 -24.95 -10.42 -0.11
C ARG A 29 -26.12 -10.53 0.89
N LYS A 30 -25.90 -11.12 2.07
CA LYS A 30 -26.88 -11.22 3.16
C LYS A 30 -26.73 -10.12 4.22
N PHE A 31 -25.66 -9.32 4.19
CA PHE A 31 -25.38 -8.29 5.20
C PHE A 31 -25.04 -6.96 4.53
N PRO A 32 -25.71 -5.85 4.89
CA PRO A 32 -25.44 -4.55 4.29
C PRO A 32 -24.03 -4.06 4.65
N ALA A 33 -23.31 -3.55 3.67
CA ALA A 33 -21.99 -2.96 3.80
C ALA A 33 -22.08 -1.46 4.12
N LEU A 34 -20.98 -0.86 4.57
CA LEU A 34 -20.93 0.57 4.86
C LEU A 34 -21.26 1.42 3.63
N GLU A 35 -20.87 0.94 2.44
CA GLU A 35 -21.12 1.63 1.18
C GLU A 35 -22.58 1.56 0.74
N ASP A 36 -23.38 0.64 1.27
CA ASP A 36 -24.83 0.62 1.06
C ASP A 36 -25.53 1.76 1.82
N PHE A 37 -24.82 2.40 2.74
CA PHE A 37 -25.26 3.57 3.51
C PHE A 37 -24.59 4.87 3.07
N THR A 38 -23.77 4.84 2.01
CA THR A 38 -23.13 6.03 1.45
C THR A 38 -23.84 6.40 0.15
N GLY A 39 -24.47 7.57 0.12
CA GLY A 39 -25.08 8.12 -1.09
C GLY A 39 -24.03 8.49 -2.15
N ASP A 40 -24.48 8.69 -3.39
CA ASP A 40 -23.63 9.06 -4.52
C ASP A 40 -22.91 10.42 -4.35
N ASP A 41 -23.38 11.24 -3.41
CA ASP A 41 -22.78 12.51 -2.99
C ASP A 41 -21.77 12.37 -1.84
N GLY A 42 -21.52 11.13 -1.40
CA GLY A 42 -20.68 10.83 -0.25
C GLY A 42 -21.36 11.06 1.11
N SER A 43 -22.67 11.36 1.14
CA SER A 43 -23.41 11.51 2.39
C SER A 43 -23.71 10.13 3.01
N LEU A 44 -23.50 10.01 4.32
CA LEU A 44 -23.69 8.74 5.04
C LEU A 44 -25.06 8.74 5.72
N SER A 45 -25.95 7.85 5.32
CA SER A 45 -27.26 7.65 5.94
C SER A 45 -27.28 6.33 6.70
N LEU A 46 -26.81 6.36 7.94
CA LEU A 46 -26.82 5.20 8.83
C LEU A 46 -28.21 4.97 9.44
N PRO A 47 -28.63 3.70 9.63
CA PRO A 47 -29.85 3.38 10.38
C PRO A 47 -29.68 3.71 11.88
N ASP A 48 -30.80 3.88 12.58
CA ASP A 48 -30.83 4.24 14.01
C ASP A 48 -30.10 3.23 14.92
N ASP A 49 -29.98 1.97 14.48
CA ASP A 49 -29.17 0.95 15.14
C ASP A 49 -27.99 0.53 14.25
N ILE A 50 -26.81 1.04 14.59
CA ILE A 50 -25.52 0.72 13.96
C ILE A 50 -24.76 -0.39 14.69
N SER A 51 -25.33 -0.97 15.76
CA SER A 51 -24.72 -2.07 16.51
C SER A 51 -24.30 -3.26 15.62
N PRO A 52 -25.05 -3.64 14.56
CA PRO A 52 -24.61 -4.68 13.63
C PRO A 52 -23.33 -4.34 12.85
N LEU A 53 -23.06 -3.06 12.58
CA LEU A 53 -21.84 -2.61 11.89
C LEU A 53 -20.62 -2.55 12.82
N LEU A 54 -20.85 -2.32 14.11
CA LEU A 54 -19.77 -2.14 15.11
C LEU A 54 -19.40 -3.43 15.85
N LEU A 55 -20.34 -4.37 16.02
CA LEU A 55 -20.14 -5.60 16.81
C LEU A 55 -19.69 -6.82 15.98
N HIS A 56 -19.73 -6.73 14.65
CA HIS A 56 -19.22 -7.80 13.81
C HIS A 56 -17.72 -7.60 13.54
N GLU A 57 -16.86 -8.23 14.37
CA GLU A 57 -15.41 -8.43 14.12
C GLU A 57 -15.09 -9.02 12.73
N VAL A 58 -16.11 -9.47 11.99
CA VAL A 58 -16.04 -10.14 10.68
C VAL A 58 -16.51 -9.25 9.52
N ALA A 59 -17.02 -8.03 9.78
CA ALA A 59 -17.60 -7.14 8.77
C ALA A 59 -16.68 -5.99 8.34
N ASN A 60 -15.68 -5.63 9.16
CA ASN A 60 -14.75 -4.53 8.86
C ASN A 60 -13.52 -5.00 8.09
N GLY A 61 -13.76 -5.41 6.85
CA GLY A 61 -12.69 -5.68 5.91
C GLY A 61 -13.28 -6.20 4.61
N ARG A 62 -13.45 -5.32 3.63
CA ARG A 62 -13.39 -5.76 2.23
C ARG A 62 -12.04 -6.48 2.11
N TYR A 63 -12.07 -7.81 2.03
CA TYR A 63 -10.92 -8.68 2.29
C TYR A 63 -9.78 -8.40 1.30
N SER A 64 -8.95 -7.41 1.64
CA SER A 64 -7.64 -7.19 1.05
C SER A 64 -6.81 -8.46 1.11
N GLU A 65 -6.97 -9.29 2.15
CA GLU A 65 -6.24 -10.55 2.30
C GLU A 65 -6.65 -11.65 1.31
N ALA A 66 -7.94 -11.86 1.03
CA ALA A 66 -8.36 -12.89 0.07
C ALA A 66 -8.03 -12.50 -1.37
N ASP A 67 -8.23 -11.22 -1.72
CA ASP A 67 -7.79 -10.68 -3.00
C ASP A 67 -6.26 -10.64 -3.11
N TRP A 68 -5.53 -10.41 -2.00
CA TRP A 68 -4.07 -10.51 -1.94
C TRP A 68 -3.57 -11.95 -2.11
N TRP A 69 -4.20 -12.93 -1.46
CA TRP A 69 -3.88 -14.34 -1.64
C TRP A 69 -4.14 -14.78 -3.09
N LEU A 70 -5.28 -14.41 -3.68
CA LEU A 70 -5.60 -14.68 -5.08
C LEU A 70 -4.62 -14.00 -6.04
N SER A 71 -4.27 -12.73 -5.79
CA SER A 71 -3.28 -11.99 -6.57
C SER A 71 -1.91 -12.66 -6.52
N THR A 72 -1.47 -13.06 -5.32
CA THR A 72 -0.17 -13.71 -5.10
C THR A 72 -0.09 -15.07 -5.79
N ILE A 73 -1.13 -15.90 -5.68
CA ILE A 73 -1.19 -17.22 -6.32
C ILE A 73 -1.17 -17.05 -7.85
N ARG A 74 -1.96 -16.14 -8.40
CA ARG A 74 -2.00 -15.85 -9.85
C ARG A 74 -0.67 -15.31 -10.37
N ALA A 75 -0.04 -14.39 -9.64
CA ALA A 75 1.28 -13.87 -10.00
C ALA A 75 2.33 -14.99 -10.01
N LYS A 76 2.26 -15.94 -9.07
CA LYS A 76 3.18 -17.08 -9.02
C LYS A 76 2.93 -18.07 -10.16
N ILE A 77 1.68 -18.36 -10.49
CA ILE A 77 1.29 -19.20 -11.64
C ILE A 77 1.77 -18.56 -12.95
N ALA A 78 1.58 -17.24 -13.11
CA ALA A 78 2.02 -16.50 -14.29
C ALA A 78 3.55 -16.49 -14.41
N ALA A 79 4.28 -16.25 -13.31
CA ALA A 79 5.74 -16.25 -13.29
C ALA A 79 6.34 -17.62 -13.63
N LEU A 80 5.68 -18.71 -13.23
CA LEU A 80 6.09 -20.07 -13.54
C LEU A 80 5.66 -20.53 -14.94
N SER A 81 4.61 -19.91 -15.51
CA SER A 81 4.12 -20.20 -16.87
C SER A 81 4.85 -19.40 -17.96
N HIS A 82 5.52 -18.31 -17.59
CA HIS A 82 6.32 -17.47 -18.49
C HIS A 82 7.81 -17.49 -18.13
N GLU A 83 8.53 -18.54 -18.54
CA GLU A 83 9.90 -18.34 -19.04
C GLU A 83 9.80 -17.57 -20.37
N GLY A 84 9.54 -16.25 -20.31
CA GLY A 84 9.32 -15.48 -21.53
C GLY A 84 8.72 -14.09 -21.33
N SER A 85 9.49 -13.18 -20.72
CA SER A 85 9.54 -11.74 -21.04
C SER A 85 8.20 -10.95 -21.10
N ALA A 86 7.77 -10.42 -19.95
CA ALA A 86 7.22 -9.07 -19.85
C ALA A 86 8.18 -8.23 -18.97
N PRO A 87 8.32 -6.90 -19.18
CA PRO A 87 9.31 -6.13 -18.47
C PRO A 87 8.90 -6.06 -16.99
N VAL A 88 9.52 -6.90 -16.18
CA VAL A 88 9.62 -6.70 -14.73
C VAL A 88 10.05 -5.26 -14.56
N ALA A 89 9.24 -4.44 -13.89
CA ALA A 89 9.67 -3.10 -13.47
C ALA A 89 11.07 -3.27 -12.91
N ALA A 90 12.06 -2.68 -13.58
CA ALA A 90 13.46 -3.03 -13.36
C ALA A 90 13.74 -2.91 -11.86
N VAL A 91 14.05 -4.05 -11.22
CA VAL A 91 14.36 -4.06 -9.79
C VAL A 91 15.51 -3.06 -9.59
N PRO A 92 15.34 -2.05 -8.72
CA PRO A 92 16.42 -1.10 -8.47
C PRO A 92 17.70 -1.85 -8.09
N THR A 93 18.78 -1.58 -8.81
CA THR A 93 20.08 -2.17 -8.48
C THR A 93 20.61 -1.53 -7.19
N GLY A 94 21.17 -2.34 -6.28
CA GLY A 94 21.76 -1.82 -5.03
C GLY A 94 20.78 -1.65 -3.86
N LEU A 95 19.67 -2.38 -3.87
CA LEU A 95 18.78 -2.50 -2.72
C LEU A 95 19.50 -3.15 -1.53
N ARG A 96 19.21 -2.62 -0.34
CA ARG A 96 19.66 -3.11 0.96
C ARG A 96 18.46 -3.56 1.78
N LEU A 97 18.64 -4.50 2.70
CA LEU A 97 17.56 -4.97 3.59
C LEU A 97 17.18 -3.87 4.59
N ALA A 98 15.92 -3.85 5.02
CA ALA A 98 15.43 -2.89 6.01
C ALA A 98 16.28 -2.85 7.29
N ASP A 99 16.74 -4.01 7.77
CA ASP A 99 17.56 -4.15 8.98
C ASP A 99 18.99 -3.60 8.82
N GLU A 100 19.41 -3.29 7.59
CA GLU A 100 20.71 -2.66 7.31
C GLU A 100 20.65 -1.12 7.37
N TRP A 101 19.46 -0.54 7.44
CA TRP A 101 19.31 0.91 7.56
C TRP A 101 19.63 1.37 8.99
N SER A 102 20.31 2.51 9.08
CA SER A 102 20.57 3.22 10.32
C SER A 102 20.25 4.71 10.19
N GLU A 103 20.14 5.42 11.31
CA GLU A 103 19.89 6.87 11.32
C GLU A 103 20.96 7.65 10.54
N ASP A 104 22.18 7.12 10.45
CA ASP A 104 23.31 7.71 9.72
C ASP A 104 23.09 7.70 8.19
N ASP A 105 22.23 6.82 7.68
CA ASP A 105 21.90 6.74 6.25
C ASP A 105 20.90 7.85 5.84
N GLY A 106 20.19 8.43 6.80
CA GLY A 106 19.22 9.50 6.58
C GLY A 106 18.02 9.09 5.72
N ASN A 107 17.57 10.02 4.86
CA ASN A 107 16.41 9.82 3.99
C ASN A 107 16.75 8.91 2.80
N VAL A 108 15.93 7.89 2.61
CA VAL A 108 16.13 6.85 1.59
C VAL A 108 14.82 6.54 0.87
N LEU A 109 14.89 5.70 -0.16
CA LEU A 109 13.73 5.16 -0.85
C LEU A 109 13.42 3.76 -0.33
N TRP A 110 12.24 3.60 0.24
CA TRP A 110 11.76 2.36 0.85
C TRP A 110 10.83 1.60 -0.10
N TRP A 111 11.09 0.32 -0.28
CA TRP A 111 10.41 -0.54 -1.24
C TRP A 111 9.66 -1.68 -0.55
N ARG A 112 8.48 -1.98 -1.09
CA ARG A 112 7.72 -3.19 -0.84
C ARG A 112 7.83 -4.09 -2.07
N PHE A 113 8.04 -5.39 -1.84
CA PHE A 113 8.03 -6.40 -2.89
C PHE A 113 6.89 -7.42 -2.67
N PRO A 114 6.16 -7.83 -3.72
CA PRO A 114 6.24 -7.31 -5.10
C PRO A 114 5.90 -5.81 -5.19
N ILE A 115 6.41 -5.12 -6.22
CA ILE A 115 6.18 -3.68 -6.39
C ILE A 115 4.71 -3.48 -6.76
N GLU A 116 3.92 -3.01 -5.80
CA GLU A 116 2.50 -2.68 -5.95
C GLU A 116 2.26 -1.16 -5.94
N GLU A 117 3.17 -0.41 -5.31
CA GLU A 117 3.11 1.04 -5.17
C GLU A 117 4.49 1.69 -5.38
N ALA A 118 4.49 3.02 -5.55
CA ALA A 118 5.72 3.80 -5.59
C ALA A 118 6.47 3.72 -4.24
N PRO A 119 7.80 3.82 -4.22
CA PRO A 119 8.55 3.76 -2.98
C PRO A 119 8.22 4.93 -2.06
N TYR A 120 8.20 4.67 -0.76
CA TYR A 120 8.12 5.74 0.22
C TYR A 120 9.47 6.47 0.30
N VAL A 121 9.43 7.80 0.37
CA VAL A 121 10.63 8.66 0.50
C VAL A 121 10.71 9.17 1.94
N GLY A 122 11.81 8.89 2.63
CA GLY A 122 12.05 9.39 3.98
C GLY A 122 12.73 8.35 4.88
N SER A 123 12.43 8.41 6.16
CA SER A 123 12.91 7.52 7.21
C SER A 123 11.75 6.95 8.02
N PRO A 124 11.90 5.77 8.65
CA PRO A 124 10.92 5.23 9.59
C PRO A 124 10.63 6.15 10.78
N LEU A 125 11.55 7.09 11.06
CA LEU A 125 11.45 8.06 12.14
C LEU A 125 10.59 9.28 11.80
N ASP A 126 10.19 9.47 10.54
CA ASP A 126 9.31 10.57 10.14
C ASP A 126 7.85 10.34 10.58
N LEU A 127 7.54 9.12 11.02
CA LEU A 127 6.21 8.64 11.37
C LEU A 127 6.10 8.34 12.88
N GLY A 128 4.86 8.22 13.37
CA GLY A 128 4.56 7.94 14.78
C GLY A 128 4.52 9.18 15.68
N HIS A 129 4.76 10.38 15.15
CA HIS A 129 4.72 11.63 15.91
C HIS A 129 3.30 12.17 16.04
N THR A 130 3.03 12.83 17.17
CA THR A 130 1.81 13.65 17.29
C THR A 130 2.13 15.06 16.82
N VAL A 131 1.45 15.52 15.78
CA VAL A 131 1.61 16.86 15.21
C VAL A 131 0.43 17.75 15.61
N GLU A 132 0.72 19.03 15.82
CA GLU A 132 -0.29 20.07 15.96
C GLU A 132 -0.56 20.68 14.59
N VAL A 133 -1.81 20.61 14.14
CA VAL A 133 -2.26 21.16 12.87
C VAL A 133 -3.25 22.29 13.16
N GLU A 134 -2.93 23.48 12.69
CA GLU A 134 -3.85 24.60 12.64
C GLU A 134 -4.58 24.58 11.29
N VAL A 135 -5.88 24.32 11.33
CA VAL A 135 -6.73 24.33 10.13
C VAL A 135 -7.51 25.63 10.08
N ARG A 136 -7.37 26.36 8.97
CA ARG A 136 -8.18 27.54 8.66
C ARG A 136 -9.02 27.26 7.43
N ALA A 137 -10.32 27.05 7.62
CA ALA A 137 -11.26 26.81 6.54
C ALA A 137 -12.59 27.50 6.83
N HIS A 138 -13.17 28.15 5.82
CA HIS A 138 -14.47 28.84 5.91
C HIS A 138 -14.60 29.84 7.09
N GLY A 139 -13.51 30.54 7.44
CA GLY A 139 -13.51 31.50 8.55
C GLY A 139 -13.51 30.86 9.95
N VAL A 140 -13.34 29.54 10.03
CA VAL A 140 -13.14 28.81 11.28
C VAL A 140 -11.67 28.45 11.40
N GLU A 141 -11.07 28.83 12.53
CA GLU A 141 -9.72 28.43 12.92
C GLU A 141 -9.83 27.34 14.01
N LYS A 142 -9.19 26.20 13.78
CA LYS A 142 -9.17 25.10 14.75
C LYS A 142 -7.77 24.52 14.86
N LEU A 143 -7.28 24.46 16.10
CA LEU A 143 -6.09 23.70 16.45
C LEU A 143 -6.49 22.25 16.75
N MET A 144 -5.84 21.30 16.10
CA MET A 144 -6.01 19.88 16.37
C MET A 144 -4.67 19.17 16.54
N ARG A 145 -4.64 18.17 17.41
CA ARG A 145 -3.52 17.24 17.55
C ARG A 145 -3.87 15.95 16.82
N VAL A 146 -3.05 15.56 15.86
CA VAL A 146 -3.25 14.35 15.06
C VAL A 146 -2.00 13.49 15.14
N ASN A 147 -2.15 12.19 15.33
CA ASN A 147 -1.04 11.26 15.22
C ASN A 147 -0.77 10.99 13.74
N VAL A 148 0.45 11.28 13.29
CA VAL A 148 0.94 10.86 11.98
C VAL A 148 1.26 9.38 12.16
N GLY A 149 0.37 8.50 11.70
CA GLY A 149 0.42 7.06 11.97
C GLY A 149 1.82 6.44 11.83
N GLY A 150 2.07 5.34 12.55
CA GLY A 150 3.40 4.73 12.64
C GLY A 150 3.93 4.13 11.33
N TRP A 151 5.22 3.80 11.32
CA TRP A 151 5.85 3.08 10.22
C TRP A 151 5.10 1.78 9.93
N PRO A 152 4.65 1.55 8.68
CA PRO A 152 3.71 0.46 8.41
C PRO A 152 4.37 -0.92 8.35
N GLY A 153 5.69 -1.02 8.49
CA GLY A 153 6.42 -2.28 8.69
C GLY A 153 6.48 -3.24 7.49
N TYR A 154 5.78 -2.95 6.39
CA TYR A 154 5.77 -3.79 5.20
C TYR A 154 6.86 -3.47 4.16
N HIS A 155 7.60 -2.38 4.34
CA HIS A 155 8.74 -2.03 3.49
C HIS A 155 9.93 -2.91 3.89
N THR A 156 10.43 -3.70 2.95
CA THR A 156 11.44 -4.73 3.21
C THR A 156 12.84 -4.34 2.75
N HIS A 157 12.95 -3.38 1.84
CA HIS A 157 14.20 -2.95 1.26
C HIS A 157 14.29 -1.44 1.17
N TRP A 158 15.51 -0.91 1.12
CA TRP A 158 15.76 0.49 0.88
C TRP A 158 16.90 0.72 -0.11
N HIS A 159 16.97 1.91 -0.70
CA HIS A 159 18.18 2.38 -1.37
C HIS A 159 18.43 3.87 -1.12
N PRO A 160 19.70 4.33 -1.13
CA PRO A 160 20.03 5.74 -0.93
C PRO A 160 19.35 6.64 -1.97
N LEU A 161 18.99 7.85 -1.55
CA LEU A 161 18.57 8.88 -2.50
C LEU A 161 19.75 9.28 -3.40
N PRO A 162 19.51 9.53 -4.70
CA PRO A 162 20.55 10.04 -5.57
C PRO A 162 21.02 11.42 -5.07
N ALA A 163 22.32 11.66 -5.13
CA ALA A 163 22.87 12.98 -4.82
C ALA A 163 22.17 14.03 -5.69
N PRO A 164 21.82 15.20 -5.13
CA PRO A 164 21.23 16.27 -5.92
C PRO A 164 22.17 16.61 -7.08
N LEU A 165 21.62 16.65 -8.29
CA LEU A 165 22.35 17.16 -9.45
C LEU A 165 22.84 18.57 -9.11
N ALA A 166 24.14 18.83 -9.32
CA ALA A 166 24.70 20.15 -9.11
C ALA A 166 23.81 21.19 -9.82
N ALA A 167 23.44 22.25 -9.10
CA ALA A 167 22.66 23.33 -9.70
C ALA A 167 23.38 23.82 -10.96
N PRO A 168 22.66 24.10 -12.06
CA PRO A 168 23.29 24.73 -13.21
C PRO A 168 23.93 26.02 -12.71
N THR A 169 25.25 26.14 -12.90
CA THR A 169 25.99 27.37 -12.65
C THR A 169 25.21 28.49 -13.32
N GLN A 170 24.71 29.45 -12.54
CA GLN A 170 24.06 30.62 -13.10
C GLN A 170 25.10 31.36 -13.93
N GLU A 171 25.08 31.18 -15.25
CA GLU A 171 25.75 32.10 -16.16
C GLU A 171 25.12 33.47 -15.91
N THR A 172 25.89 34.34 -15.27
CA THR A 172 25.55 35.74 -15.10
C THR A 172 25.30 36.34 -16.48
N CYS A 173 24.05 36.62 -16.83
CA CYS A 173 23.73 37.52 -17.92
C CYS A 173 24.27 38.91 -17.57
N GLU A 174 25.50 39.19 -17.99
CA GLU A 174 26.06 40.52 -18.00
C GLU A 174 25.31 41.31 -19.08
N VAL A 175 24.37 42.15 -18.64
CA VAL A 175 23.65 43.08 -19.51
C VAL A 175 24.65 44.14 -19.94
N ALA A 176 25.15 44.02 -21.18
CA ALA A 176 25.93 45.07 -21.81
C ALA A 176 25.07 46.34 -21.93
N GLN A 177 25.56 47.42 -21.33
CA GLN A 177 24.99 48.77 -21.39
C GLN A 177 25.22 49.44 -22.75
#